data_AF-D0NE29-F1
#
_entry.id   AF-D0NE29-F1
#
_cell.length_a   1.000
_cell.length_b   1.000
_cell.length_c   1.000
_cell.angle_alpha   90.00
_cell.angle_beta   90.00
_cell.angle_gamma   90.00
#
_symmetry.space_group_name_H-M   'P 1'
#
loop_
_entity.id
_entity.type
_entity.pdbx_description
1 polymer ?
#
loop_
_entity_poly.entity_id
_entity_poly.type
_entity_poly.pdbx_seq_one_letter_code
_entity_poly.pdbx_strand_id
1 'polypeptide(L)'
;MASTARQATLLLLLTLQVGVQPLLMGWYAVEARDVRLRVGVVELLKLLLALIPLSLSRGEGGLLNQLKTWKLRAALATTVMPALIYVLQNLLNHAAVVALDGVTFNVLNQTKIIWTALLVYLLLGTRQSPLQIVALTLLCVAAQRETDAIVFTGMYQALLGAVLSALAGSIIQRALQREKRNQYMVTVELSVLGEMTLLTLAFVQDGLMTRDGDSQDGMWDGWSVMTLAALMCQAMGGVLVGFVIRDCGNVEKSFAVVGGMGLTALLETHFNGKPFGHNAFVAMALVAISTALYTLNPPTKKMSADTSELEPFLAPPTVVTVSSNSVHTSSTSRQEMRRPLRQLQPLNEIPSRRELEAIV
;
A
#
# COMPACT_ATOMS: atom_id res chain seq x y z
N MET A 1 23.13 -3.47 -0.22
CA MET A 1 22.91 -4.58 -1.18
C MET A 1 22.05 -5.70 -0.59
N ALA A 2 22.30 -6.18 0.64
CA ALA A 2 21.47 -7.25 1.26
C ALA A 2 19.97 -6.91 1.43
N SER A 3 19.62 -5.63 1.66
CA SER A 3 18.21 -5.22 1.76
C SER A 3 17.47 -5.30 0.41
N THR A 4 18.14 -4.95 -0.68
CA THR A 4 17.57 -4.91 -2.04
C THR A 4 17.32 -6.32 -2.58
N ALA A 5 18.24 -7.26 -2.32
CA ALA A 5 18.06 -8.66 -2.69
C ALA A 5 16.84 -9.27 -1.97
N ARG A 6 16.72 -9.02 -0.66
CA ARG A 6 15.57 -9.48 0.13
C ARG A 6 14.24 -8.91 -0.36
N GLN A 7 14.19 -7.61 -0.67
CA GLN A 7 13.00 -6.96 -1.24
C GLN A 7 12.61 -7.59 -2.59
N ALA A 8 13.59 -7.82 -3.48
CA ALA A 8 13.37 -8.48 -4.76
C ALA A 8 12.85 -9.92 -4.58
N THR A 9 13.42 -10.68 -3.63
CA THR A 9 12.93 -12.02 -3.30
C THR A 9 11.48 -12.00 -2.83
N LEU A 10 11.09 -11.07 -1.94
CA LEU A 10 9.72 -10.96 -1.45
C LEU A 10 8.73 -10.64 -2.58
N LEU A 11 9.09 -9.73 -3.49
CA LEU A 11 8.26 -9.37 -4.64
C LEU A 11 8.13 -10.53 -5.63
N LEU A 12 9.22 -11.26 -5.88
CA LEU A 12 9.20 -12.46 -6.73
C LEU A 12 8.33 -13.56 -6.13
N LEU A 13 8.49 -13.85 -4.83
CA LEU A 13 7.67 -14.83 -4.13
C LEU A 13 6.19 -14.45 -4.17
N LEU A 14 5.85 -13.17 -3.99
CA LEU A 14 4.46 -12.72 -4.07
C LEU A 14 3.92 -12.87 -5.50
N THR A 15 4.72 -12.53 -6.51
CA THR A 15 4.36 -12.68 -7.92
C THR A 15 4.06 -14.15 -8.25
N LEU A 16 4.94 -15.06 -7.84
CA LEU A 16 4.77 -16.51 -8.03
C LEU A 16 3.53 -17.02 -7.29
N GLN A 17 3.36 -16.64 -6.03
CA GLN A 17 2.24 -17.07 -5.20
C GLN A 17 0.90 -16.60 -5.80
N VAL A 18 0.78 -15.32 -6.16
CA VAL A 18 -0.42 -14.76 -6.80
C VAL A 18 -0.67 -15.41 -8.16
N GLY A 19 0.39 -15.72 -8.91
CA GLY A 19 0.29 -16.33 -10.23
C GLY A 19 -0.23 -17.77 -10.21
N VAL A 20 0.29 -18.57 -9.28
CA VAL A 20 -0.03 -20.01 -9.15
C VAL A 20 -1.35 -20.24 -8.40
N GLN A 21 -1.71 -19.37 -7.45
CA GLN A 21 -2.87 -19.57 -6.58
C GLN A 21 -4.20 -19.83 -7.35
N PRO A 22 -4.57 -19.06 -8.39
CA PRO A 22 -5.83 -19.30 -9.12
C PRO A 22 -5.90 -20.69 -9.76
N LEU A 23 -4.77 -21.23 -10.24
CA LEU A 23 -4.72 -22.58 -10.81
C LEU A 23 -4.94 -23.64 -9.73
N LEU A 24 -4.25 -23.52 -8.59
CA LEU A 24 -4.44 -24.45 -7.48
C LEU A 24 -5.88 -24.42 -6.96
N MET A 25 -6.49 -23.25 -6.89
CA MET A 25 -7.90 -23.11 -6.52
C MET A 25 -8.83 -23.74 -7.55
N GLY A 26 -8.57 -23.51 -8.84
CA GLY A 26 -9.35 -24.09 -9.93
C GLY A 26 -9.20 -25.62 -10.03
N TRP A 27 -8.06 -26.19 -9.67
CA TRP A 27 -7.84 -27.63 -9.73
C TRP A 27 -8.34 -28.36 -8.48
N TYR A 28 -8.16 -27.77 -7.30
CA TYR A 28 -8.30 -28.53 -6.04
C TYR A 28 -9.36 -27.98 -5.10
N ALA A 29 -9.88 -26.77 -5.31
CA ALA A 29 -10.87 -26.15 -4.42
C ALA A 29 -12.26 -25.97 -5.03
N VAL A 30 -12.48 -26.49 -6.25
CA VAL A 30 -13.79 -26.42 -6.95
C VAL A 30 -14.82 -27.36 -6.31
N GLU A 31 -14.38 -28.53 -5.84
CA GLU A 31 -15.25 -29.53 -5.22
C GLU A 31 -15.72 -29.12 -3.81
N ALA A 32 -14.90 -28.34 -3.08
CA ALA A 32 -15.28 -27.74 -1.80
C ALA A 32 -16.24 -26.56 -2.02
N ARG A 33 -17.53 -26.86 -2.14
CA ARG A 33 -18.58 -25.90 -2.54
C ARG A 33 -18.86 -24.82 -1.49
N ASP A 34 -18.65 -25.12 -0.20
CA ASP A 34 -18.86 -24.14 0.87
C ASP A 34 -17.77 -23.04 0.83
N VAL A 35 -18.13 -21.89 0.24
CA VAL A 35 -17.27 -20.71 0.15
C VAL A 35 -16.96 -20.15 1.55
N ARG A 36 -17.92 -20.15 2.47
CA ARG A 36 -17.73 -19.56 3.81
C ARG A 36 -16.72 -20.37 4.60
N LEU A 37 -16.85 -21.70 4.56
CA LEU A 37 -15.90 -22.59 5.22
C LEU A 37 -14.50 -22.47 4.63
N ARG A 38 -14.35 -22.40 3.30
CA ARG A 38 -13.04 -22.18 2.68
C ARG A 38 -12.39 -20.88 3.15
N VAL A 39 -13.15 -19.79 3.22
CA VAL A 39 -12.64 -18.50 3.72
C VAL A 39 -12.26 -18.59 5.20
N GLY A 40 -13.08 -19.22 6.04
CA GLY A 40 -12.78 -19.43 7.47
C GLY A 40 -11.51 -20.28 7.68
N VAL A 41 -11.35 -21.37 6.94
CA VAL A 41 -10.12 -22.19 7.01
C VAL A 41 -8.90 -21.38 6.58
N VAL A 42 -9.00 -20.51 5.58
CA VAL A 42 -7.91 -19.63 5.15
C VAL A 42 -7.56 -18.59 6.21
N GLU A 43 -8.53 -17.98 6.88
CA GLU A 43 -8.29 -17.07 8.01
C GLU A 43 -7.65 -17.80 9.20
N LEU A 44 -8.12 -19.00 9.54
CA LEU A 44 -7.53 -19.84 10.57
C LEU A 44 -6.07 -20.21 10.24
N LEU A 45 -5.78 -20.63 9.01
CA LEU A 45 -4.42 -20.95 8.57
C LEU A 45 -3.51 -19.72 8.63
N LYS A 46 -3.99 -18.53 8.24
CA LYS A 46 -3.25 -17.27 8.38
C LYS A 46 -2.97 -16.94 9.85
N LEU A 47 -3.96 -17.14 10.72
CA LEU A 47 -3.82 -16.95 12.15
C LEU A 47 -2.72 -17.86 12.71
N LEU A 48 -2.73 -19.15 12.37
CA LEU A 48 -1.71 -20.11 12.81
C LEU A 48 -0.31 -19.75 12.26
N LEU A 49 -0.22 -19.43 10.98
CA LEU A 49 1.02 -19.00 10.32
C LEU A 49 1.64 -17.74 10.93
N ALA A 50 0.82 -16.87 11.52
CA ALA A 50 1.29 -15.67 12.20
C ALA A 50 1.55 -15.89 13.69
N LEU A 51 0.69 -16.66 14.37
CA LEU A 51 0.76 -16.88 15.80
C LEU A 51 1.92 -17.80 16.18
N ILE A 52 2.24 -18.83 15.38
CA ILE A 52 3.33 -19.76 15.66
C ILE A 52 4.67 -19.01 15.74
N PRO A 53 5.14 -18.26 14.72
CA PRO A 53 6.38 -17.49 14.82
C PRO A 53 6.36 -16.44 15.94
N LEU A 54 5.20 -15.83 16.20
CA LEU A 54 5.03 -14.84 17.25
C LEU A 54 5.16 -15.44 18.66
N SER A 55 4.68 -16.67 18.85
CA SER A 55 4.80 -17.43 20.10
C SER A 55 6.22 -17.95 20.34
N LEU A 56 6.94 -18.28 19.27
CA LEU A 56 8.33 -18.73 19.33
C LEU A 56 9.33 -17.56 19.48
N SER A 57 8.93 -16.36 19.09
CA SER A 57 9.75 -15.15 19.23
C SER A 57 9.94 -14.78 20.70
N ARG A 58 11.19 -14.54 21.11
CA ARG A 58 11.55 -14.09 22.47
C ARG A 58 11.84 -12.58 22.49
N GLY A 59 11.69 -11.96 23.67
CA GLY A 59 11.97 -10.53 23.87
C GLY A 59 10.84 -9.62 23.35
N GLU A 60 11.19 -8.44 22.85
CA GLU A 60 10.23 -7.39 22.49
C GLU A 60 9.23 -7.84 21.41
N GLY A 61 9.65 -8.71 20.50
CA GLY A 61 8.84 -9.26 19.42
C GLY A 61 7.96 -10.45 19.80
N GLY A 62 8.06 -10.97 21.03
CA GLY A 62 7.31 -12.14 21.47
C GLY A 62 5.83 -11.86 21.78
N LEU A 63 4.98 -12.88 21.64
CA LEU A 63 3.53 -12.79 21.83
C LEU A 63 3.14 -12.11 23.15
N LEU A 64 3.72 -12.55 24.27
CA LEU A 64 3.38 -12.02 25.59
C LEU A 64 3.72 -10.53 25.71
N ASN A 65 4.85 -10.10 25.16
CA ASN A 65 5.24 -8.69 25.20
C ASN A 65 4.33 -7.86 24.28
N GLN A 66 4.05 -8.35 23.08
CA GLN A 66 3.16 -7.69 22.14
C GLN A 66 1.74 -7.52 22.71
N LEU A 67 1.20 -8.56 23.38
CA LEU A 67 -0.09 -8.49 24.08
C LEU A 67 -0.07 -7.49 25.24
N LYS A 68 1.03 -7.41 26.01
CA LYS A 68 1.17 -6.42 27.09
C LYS A 68 1.24 -4.98 26.57
N THR A 69 1.91 -4.76 25.44
CA THR A 69 2.02 -3.43 24.81
C THR A 69 0.81 -3.07 23.95
N TRP A 70 -0.16 -3.98 23.83
CA TRP A 70 -1.29 -3.84 22.94
C TRP A 70 -2.24 -2.73 23.40
N LYS A 71 -2.66 -1.88 22.45
CA LYS A 71 -3.60 -0.78 22.70
C LYS A 71 -4.76 -0.86 21.72
N LEU A 72 -5.97 -0.97 22.24
CA LEU A 72 -7.19 -1.04 21.43
C LEU A 72 -7.32 0.12 20.44
N ARG A 73 -6.99 1.36 20.85
CA ARG A 73 -7.05 2.54 19.96
C ARG A 73 -6.12 2.42 18.75
N ALA A 74 -4.93 1.87 18.95
CA ALA A 74 -3.98 1.63 17.86
C ALA A 74 -4.51 0.53 16.94
N ALA A 75 -4.98 -0.59 17.49
CA ALA A 75 -5.60 -1.66 16.71
C ALA A 75 -6.82 -1.17 15.91
N LEU A 76 -7.68 -0.35 16.51
CA LEU A 76 -8.83 0.24 15.82
C LEU A 76 -8.42 1.02 14.56
N ALA A 77 -7.41 1.89 14.70
CA ALA A 77 -6.96 2.74 13.60
C ALA A 77 -6.11 2.01 12.55
N THR A 78 -5.38 0.95 12.92
CA THR A 78 -4.40 0.32 12.02
C THR A 78 -4.82 -1.04 11.47
N THR A 79 -5.79 -1.73 12.09
CA THR A 79 -6.22 -3.07 11.69
C THR A 79 -7.73 -3.21 11.59
N VAL A 80 -8.51 -2.71 12.56
CA VAL A 80 -9.99 -2.78 12.48
C VAL A 80 -10.52 -1.94 11.32
N MET A 81 -10.09 -0.68 11.19
CA MET A 81 -10.51 0.16 10.08
C MET A 81 -10.15 -0.47 8.72
N PRO A 82 -8.90 -0.91 8.46
CA PRO A 82 -8.57 -1.65 7.24
C PRO A 82 -9.38 -2.92 7.03
N ALA A 83 -9.68 -3.70 8.07
CA ALA A 83 -10.50 -4.90 7.96
C ALA A 83 -11.92 -4.56 7.50
N LEU A 84 -12.57 -3.54 8.08
CA LEU A 84 -13.90 -3.09 7.65
C LEU A 84 -13.88 -2.58 6.20
N ILE A 85 -12.83 -1.86 5.82
CA ILE A 85 -12.63 -1.41 4.44
C ILE A 85 -12.49 -2.61 3.50
N TYR A 86 -11.75 -3.66 3.91
CA TYR A 86 -11.60 -4.88 3.12
C TYR A 86 -12.91 -5.66 2.97
N VAL A 87 -13.75 -5.71 4.02
CA VAL A 87 -15.08 -6.33 3.93
C VAL A 87 -15.94 -5.60 2.90
N LEU A 88 -16.02 -4.26 3.00
CA LEU A 88 -16.76 -3.45 2.03
C LEU A 88 -16.20 -3.59 0.62
N GLN A 89 -14.87 -3.55 0.47
CA GLN A 89 -14.19 -3.80 -0.80
C GLN A 89 -14.60 -5.15 -1.40
N ASN A 90 -14.60 -6.21 -0.60
CA ASN A 90 -14.95 -7.55 -1.08
C ASN A 90 -16.40 -7.64 -1.55
N LEU A 91 -17.32 -6.98 -0.85
CA LEU A 91 -18.74 -6.90 -1.26
C LEU A 91 -18.90 -6.16 -2.60
N LEU A 92 -18.22 -5.02 -2.75
CA LEU A 92 -18.26 -4.23 -3.99
C LEU A 92 -17.63 -5.01 -5.16
N ASN A 93 -16.51 -5.68 -4.93
CA ASN A 93 -15.85 -6.49 -5.94
C ASN A 93 -16.71 -7.69 -6.36
N HIS A 94 -17.40 -8.34 -5.41
CA HIS A 94 -18.34 -9.41 -5.74
C HIS A 94 -19.49 -8.90 -6.62
N ALA A 95 -20.09 -7.76 -6.27
CA ALA A 95 -21.14 -7.14 -7.07
C ALA A 95 -20.65 -6.76 -8.47
N ALA A 96 -19.44 -6.20 -8.57
CA ALA A 96 -18.84 -5.81 -9.85
C ALA A 96 -18.52 -7.00 -10.77
N VAL A 97 -18.03 -8.13 -10.22
CA VAL A 97 -17.75 -9.35 -11.00
C VAL A 97 -19.00 -9.94 -11.62
N VAL A 98 -20.16 -9.81 -10.97
CA VAL A 98 -21.44 -10.27 -11.52
C VAL A 98 -21.94 -9.35 -12.64
N ALA A 99 -21.59 -8.06 -12.58
CA ALA A 99 -22.06 -7.05 -13.53
C ALA A 99 -21.13 -6.82 -14.74
N LEU A 100 -19.85 -7.21 -14.65
CA LEU A 100 -18.82 -6.93 -15.65
C LEU A 100 -18.21 -8.21 -16.20
N ASP A 101 -17.73 -8.17 -17.44
CA ASP A 101 -16.85 -9.22 -17.95
C ASP A 101 -15.50 -9.21 -17.21
N GLY A 102 -14.84 -10.36 -17.18
CA GLY A 102 -13.61 -10.55 -16.41
C GLY A 102 -12.46 -9.64 -16.83
N VAL A 103 -12.41 -9.18 -18.08
CA VAL A 103 -11.35 -8.27 -18.55
C VAL A 103 -11.61 -6.86 -18.04
N THR A 104 -12.83 -6.36 -18.20
CA THR A 104 -13.23 -5.03 -17.72
C THR A 104 -13.09 -4.92 -16.21
N PHE A 105 -13.56 -5.91 -15.46
CA PHE A 105 -13.39 -5.96 -14.01
C PHE A 105 -11.91 -5.90 -13.61
N ASN A 106 -11.05 -6.70 -14.24
CA ASN A 106 -9.63 -6.75 -13.92
C ASN A 106 -8.93 -5.43 -14.22
N VAL A 107 -9.24 -4.76 -15.35
CA VAL A 107 -8.67 -3.44 -15.67
C VAL A 107 -9.07 -2.41 -14.61
N LEU A 108 -10.36 -2.32 -14.27
CA LEU A 108 -10.86 -1.34 -13.30
C LEU A 108 -10.31 -1.60 -11.90
N ASN A 109 -10.25 -2.85 -11.47
CA ASN A 109 -9.72 -3.22 -10.16
C ASN A 109 -8.20 -2.91 -10.04
N GLN A 110 -7.46 -2.89 -11.16
CA GLN A 110 -6.03 -2.56 -11.15
C GLN A 110 -5.72 -1.07 -11.13
N THR A 111 -6.72 -0.21 -11.31
CA THR A 111 -6.60 1.25 -11.05
C THR A 111 -6.20 1.55 -9.60
N LYS A 112 -6.37 0.57 -8.69
CA LYS A 112 -5.90 0.61 -7.30
C LYS A 112 -4.44 1.02 -7.19
N ILE A 113 -3.61 0.79 -8.22
CA ILE A 113 -2.20 1.19 -8.19
C ILE A 113 -2.07 2.71 -8.16
N ILE A 114 -2.84 3.42 -9.00
CA ILE A 114 -2.88 4.89 -9.06
C ILE A 114 -3.37 5.44 -7.72
N TRP A 115 -4.42 4.85 -7.16
CA TRP A 115 -4.96 5.24 -5.88
C TRP A 115 -4.01 4.93 -4.71
N THR A 116 -3.30 3.81 -4.76
CA THR A 116 -2.32 3.42 -3.74
C THR A 116 -1.16 4.39 -3.75
N ALA A 117 -0.65 4.73 -4.93
CA ALA A 117 0.33 5.79 -5.14
C ALA A 117 -0.11 7.12 -4.50
N LEU A 118 -1.34 7.56 -4.78
CA LEU A 118 -1.91 8.80 -4.23
C LEU A 118 -2.10 8.76 -2.71
N LEU A 119 -2.65 7.68 -2.17
CA LEU A 119 -2.95 7.57 -0.75
C LEU A 119 -1.68 7.33 0.09
N VAL A 120 -0.70 6.60 -0.44
CA VAL A 120 0.65 6.53 0.15
C VAL A 120 1.31 7.90 0.11
N TYR A 121 1.18 8.67 -0.99
CA TYR A 121 1.60 10.09 -1.03
C TYR A 121 0.96 10.91 0.10
N LEU A 122 -0.37 10.83 0.26
CA LEU A 122 -1.12 11.65 1.22
C LEU A 122 -0.85 11.25 2.68
N LEU A 123 -0.76 9.95 2.97
CA LEU A 123 -0.62 9.40 4.32
C LEU A 123 0.85 9.30 4.76
N LEU A 124 1.79 9.08 3.83
CA LEU A 124 3.23 8.88 4.10
C LEU A 124 4.13 10.01 3.56
N GLY A 125 3.57 11.09 3.01
CA GLY A 125 4.28 12.37 2.80
C GLY A 125 5.34 12.38 1.67
N THR A 126 5.29 11.45 0.72
CA THR A 126 6.20 11.38 -0.44
C THR A 126 5.53 12.03 -1.66
N ARG A 127 6.17 13.00 -2.37
CA ARG A 127 5.47 13.90 -3.32
C ARG A 127 5.34 13.42 -4.81
N GLN A 128 4.23 13.67 -5.55
CA GLN A 128 3.83 13.22 -6.92
C GLN A 128 2.96 14.25 -7.70
N SER A 129 2.79 14.05 -9.03
CA SER A 129 2.48 15.03 -10.11
C SER A 129 1.00 15.16 -10.57
N PRO A 130 0.56 16.34 -11.07
CA PRO A 130 -0.82 16.63 -11.52
C PRO A 130 -1.35 15.81 -12.72
N LEU A 131 -0.50 15.10 -13.46
CA LEU A 131 -0.92 14.30 -14.63
C LEU A 131 -1.80 13.08 -14.25
N GLN A 132 -1.78 12.68 -12.98
CA GLN A 132 -2.47 11.50 -12.45
C GLN A 132 -3.97 11.74 -12.19
N ILE A 133 -4.35 13.00 -11.97
CA ILE A 133 -5.76 13.41 -11.84
C ILE A 133 -6.44 13.37 -13.21
N VAL A 134 -5.70 13.66 -14.28
CA VAL A 134 -6.20 13.61 -15.66
C VAL A 134 -6.44 12.18 -16.13
N ALA A 135 -5.57 11.23 -15.78
CA ALA A 135 -5.79 9.80 -16.08
C ALA A 135 -7.06 9.26 -15.40
N LEU A 136 -7.36 9.76 -14.20
CA LEU A 136 -8.54 9.38 -13.43
C LEU A 136 -9.83 9.95 -14.03
N THR A 137 -9.83 11.23 -14.44
CA THR A 137 -11.00 11.84 -15.07
C THR A 137 -11.29 11.19 -16.42
N LEU A 138 -10.26 10.86 -17.21
CA LEU A 138 -10.46 10.15 -18.49
C LEU A 138 -11.09 8.76 -18.30
N LEU A 139 -10.68 8.03 -17.27
CA LEU A 139 -11.23 6.69 -16.98
C LEU A 139 -12.68 6.75 -16.48
N CYS A 140 -13.01 7.72 -15.63
CA CYS A 140 -14.39 7.95 -15.19
C CYS A 140 -15.30 8.42 -16.34
N VAL A 141 -14.78 9.21 -17.28
CA VAL A 141 -15.51 9.63 -18.49
C VAL A 141 -15.70 8.48 -19.48
N ALA A 142 -14.71 7.59 -19.62
CA ALA A 142 -14.85 6.38 -20.42
C ALA A 142 -15.96 5.45 -19.88
N ALA A 143 -16.10 5.36 -18.55
CA ALA A 143 -17.17 4.60 -17.90
C ALA A 143 -18.57 5.19 -18.11
N GLN A 144 -18.70 6.50 -18.33
CA GLN A 144 -19.98 7.16 -18.59
C GLN A 144 -20.54 6.93 -20.02
N ARG A 145 -19.76 6.33 -20.93
CA ARG A 145 -20.21 6.08 -22.32
C ARG A 145 -20.97 4.76 -22.49
N GLU A 146 -21.11 3.97 -21.43
CA GLU A 146 -21.89 2.73 -21.44
C GLU A 146 -23.37 3.00 -21.21
N THR A 147 -24.22 2.40 -22.03
CA THR A 147 -25.68 2.67 -22.05
C THR A 147 -26.42 1.77 -21.06
N ASP A 148 -25.78 0.68 -20.62
CA ASP A 148 -26.34 -0.30 -19.69
C ASP A 148 -26.09 0.08 -18.23
N ALA A 149 -27.16 0.39 -17.50
CA ALA A 149 -27.10 0.81 -16.09
C ALA A 149 -26.46 -0.25 -15.16
N ILE A 150 -26.60 -1.54 -15.50
CA ILE A 150 -25.98 -2.65 -14.75
C ILE A 150 -24.45 -2.60 -14.90
N VAL A 151 -23.96 -2.43 -16.14
CA VAL A 151 -22.53 -2.31 -16.44
C VAL A 151 -21.96 -1.06 -15.77
N PHE A 152 -22.62 0.09 -15.91
CA PHE A 152 -22.20 1.34 -15.26
C PHE A 152 -22.08 1.20 -13.74
N THR A 153 -23.08 0.56 -13.10
CA THR A 153 -23.07 0.30 -11.65
C THR A 153 -21.92 -0.62 -11.27
N GLY A 154 -21.66 -1.67 -12.05
CA GLY A 154 -20.52 -2.56 -11.87
C GLY A 154 -19.16 -1.84 -11.98
N MET A 155 -19.03 -0.93 -12.96
CA MET A 155 -17.82 -0.12 -13.13
C MET A 155 -17.56 0.78 -11.93
N TYR A 156 -18.60 1.46 -11.43
CA TYR A 156 -18.51 2.30 -10.23
C TYR A 156 -18.09 1.48 -8.99
N GLN A 157 -18.67 0.30 -8.81
CA GLN A 157 -18.34 -0.61 -7.70
C GLN A 157 -16.89 -1.09 -7.77
N ALA A 158 -16.38 -1.44 -8.96
CA ALA A 158 -14.99 -1.84 -9.16
C ALA A 158 -14.00 -0.69 -8.85
N LEU A 159 -14.32 0.53 -9.29
CA LEU A 159 -13.49 1.71 -9.01
C LEU A 159 -13.47 2.07 -7.52
N LEU A 160 -14.63 2.05 -6.87
CA LEU A 160 -14.72 2.29 -5.44
C LEU A 160 -13.97 1.20 -4.65
N GLY A 161 -14.10 -0.06 -5.06
CA GLY A 161 -13.33 -1.18 -4.52
C GLY A 161 -11.82 -0.95 -4.64
N ALA A 162 -11.34 -0.47 -5.80
CA ALA A 162 -9.94 -0.16 -6.01
C ALA A 162 -9.41 0.96 -5.08
N VAL A 163 -10.19 2.02 -4.86
CA VAL A 163 -9.87 3.11 -3.91
C VAL A 163 -9.79 2.59 -2.48
N LEU A 164 -10.80 1.82 -2.06
CA LEU A 164 -10.86 1.24 -0.71
C LEU A 164 -9.69 0.29 -0.46
N SER A 165 -9.31 -0.53 -1.46
CA SER A 165 -8.14 -1.40 -1.36
C SER A 165 -6.83 -0.63 -1.16
N ALA A 166 -6.67 0.46 -1.90
CA ALA A 166 -5.54 1.37 -1.78
C ALA A 166 -5.49 2.05 -0.40
N LEU A 167 -6.65 2.45 0.13
CA LEU A 167 -6.77 3.06 1.46
C LEU A 167 -6.41 2.07 2.58
N ALA A 168 -7.01 0.87 2.60
CA ALA A 168 -6.70 -0.14 3.60
C ALA A 168 -5.20 -0.52 3.57
N GLY A 169 -4.65 -0.73 2.38
CA GLY A 169 -3.24 -1.08 2.22
C GLY A 169 -2.28 0.05 2.64
N SER A 170 -2.63 1.32 2.41
CA SER A 170 -1.81 2.46 2.85
C SER A 170 -1.88 2.70 4.37
N ILE A 171 -3.02 2.44 5.01
CA ILE A 171 -3.13 2.44 6.48
C ILE A 171 -2.24 1.34 7.08
N ILE A 172 -2.29 0.12 6.54
CA ILE A 172 -1.43 -0.99 6.98
C ILE A 172 0.04 -0.66 6.72
N GLN A 173 0.38 -0.05 5.58
CA GLN A 173 1.74 0.40 5.31
C GLN A 173 2.23 1.40 6.35
N ARG A 174 1.41 2.40 6.71
CA ARG A 174 1.74 3.35 7.78
C ARG A 174 2.01 2.64 9.10
N ALA A 175 1.14 1.69 9.47
CA ALA A 175 1.27 0.91 10.69
C ALA A 175 2.57 0.08 10.74
N LEU A 176 2.94 -0.55 9.62
CA LEU A 176 4.12 -1.41 9.53
C LEU A 176 5.43 -0.62 9.38
N GLN A 177 5.45 0.45 8.59
CA GLN A 177 6.68 1.18 8.26
C GLN A 177 6.96 2.37 9.18
N ARG A 178 5.94 3.12 9.61
CA ARG A 178 6.12 4.31 10.46
C ARG A 178 5.94 4.00 11.93
N GLU A 179 4.87 3.30 12.28
CA GLU A 179 4.58 2.92 13.67
C GLU A 179 5.37 1.67 14.11
N LYS A 180 6.13 1.05 13.19
CA LYS A 180 6.98 -0.13 13.40
C LYS A 180 6.25 -1.28 14.12
N ARG A 181 4.94 -1.43 13.87
CA ARG A 181 4.14 -2.49 14.47
C ARG A 181 4.67 -3.86 14.01
N ASN A 182 4.64 -4.84 14.92
CA ASN A 182 5.00 -6.21 14.56
C ASN A 182 4.02 -6.74 13.52
N GLN A 183 4.55 -7.17 12.39
CA GLN A 183 3.77 -7.61 11.25
C GLN A 183 2.95 -8.87 11.53
N TYR A 184 3.49 -9.83 12.29
CA TYR A 184 2.75 -11.02 12.69
C TYR A 184 1.56 -10.64 13.56
N MET A 185 1.72 -9.68 14.48
CA MET A 185 0.60 -9.18 15.30
C MET A 185 -0.47 -8.51 14.44
N VAL A 186 -0.08 -7.70 13.45
CA VAL A 186 -1.03 -7.11 12.48
C VAL A 186 -1.80 -8.19 11.72
N THR A 187 -1.13 -9.26 11.29
CA THR A 187 -1.78 -10.41 10.64
C THR A 187 -2.72 -11.16 11.59
N VAL A 188 -2.33 -11.39 12.84
CA VAL A 188 -3.17 -12.00 13.88
C VAL A 188 -4.45 -11.19 14.08
N GLU A 189 -4.33 -9.87 14.27
CA GLU A 189 -5.48 -8.97 14.43
C GLU A 189 -6.42 -9.04 13.25
N LEU A 190 -5.89 -8.94 12.02
CA LEU A 190 -6.70 -9.02 10.80
C LEU A 190 -7.40 -10.37 10.64
N SER A 191 -6.73 -11.48 10.98
CA SER A 191 -7.30 -12.83 10.85
C SER A 191 -8.40 -13.07 11.89
N VAL A 192 -8.20 -12.61 13.15
CA VAL A 192 -9.24 -12.67 14.19
C VAL A 192 -10.45 -11.83 13.79
N LEU A 193 -10.24 -10.62 13.26
CA LEU A 193 -11.34 -9.78 12.77
C LEU A 193 -12.06 -10.42 11.58
N GLY A 194 -11.34 -11.11 10.69
CA GLY A 194 -11.90 -11.89 9.59
C GLY A 194 -12.83 -12.98 10.11
N GLU A 195 -12.36 -13.80 11.04
CA GLU A 195 -13.15 -14.87 11.67
C GLU A 195 -14.41 -14.32 12.37
N MET A 196 -14.26 -13.23 13.13
CA MET A 196 -15.39 -12.55 13.80
C MET A 196 -16.42 -12.00 12.80
N THR A 197 -15.96 -11.51 11.65
CA THR A 197 -16.84 -11.02 10.59
C THR A 197 -17.64 -12.17 9.97
N LEU A 198 -16.99 -13.29 9.66
CA LEU A 198 -17.66 -14.49 9.13
C LEU A 198 -18.68 -15.04 10.11
N LEU A 199 -18.31 -15.13 11.39
CA LEU A 199 -19.19 -15.57 12.46
C LEU A 199 -20.43 -14.67 12.58
N THR A 200 -20.22 -13.34 12.60
CA THR A 200 -21.32 -12.37 12.65
C THR A 200 -22.24 -12.50 11.44
N LEU A 201 -21.66 -12.67 10.24
CA LEU A 201 -22.42 -12.85 9.01
C LEU A 201 -23.26 -14.14 9.04
N ALA A 202 -22.69 -15.25 9.54
CA ALA A 202 -23.41 -16.50 9.71
C ALA A 202 -24.60 -16.35 10.67
N PHE A 203 -24.40 -15.72 11.84
CA PHE A 203 -25.48 -15.45 12.80
C PHE A 203 -26.59 -14.58 12.22
N VAL A 204 -26.25 -13.55 11.45
CA VAL A 204 -27.24 -12.67 10.79
C VAL A 204 -28.03 -13.44 9.73
N GLN A 205 -27.37 -14.30 8.94
CA GLN A 205 -28.03 -15.07 7.89
C GLN A 205 -28.94 -16.16 8.46
N ASP A 206 -28.49 -16.87 9.50
CA ASP A 206 -29.29 -17.88 10.19
C ASP A 206 -30.48 -17.26 10.93
N GLY A 207 -30.36 -16.01 11.39
CA GLY A 207 -31.46 -15.27 12.02
C GLY A 207 -32.47 -14.65 11.04
N LEU A 208 -32.08 -14.40 9.78
CA LEU A 208 -32.93 -13.80 8.75
C LEU A 208 -33.57 -14.82 7.80
N MET A 209 -32.95 -16.00 7.61
CA MET A 209 -33.46 -17.07 6.77
C MET A 209 -34.07 -18.18 7.62
N THR A 210 -35.39 -18.35 7.57
CA THR A 210 -36.02 -19.64 7.90
C THR A 210 -35.43 -20.69 6.96
N ARG A 211 -34.73 -21.66 7.52
CA ARG A 211 -34.02 -22.73 6.79
C ARG A 211 -35.03 -23.65 6.10
N ASP A 212 -35.53 -23.23 4.95
CA ASP A 212 -36.29 -24.08 4.04
C ASP A 212 -35.30 -24.97 3.26
N GLY A 213 -35.49 -26.30 3.38
CA GLY A 213 -35.05 -27.25 2.36
C GLY A 213 -33.65 -27.83 2.49
N ASP A 214 -33.57 -28.96 3.20
CA ASP A 214 -33.09 -30.25 2.66
C ASP A 214 -31.94 -30.22 1.64
N SER A 215 -30.72 -29.91 2.11
CA SER A 215 -29.50 -30.39 1.48
C SER A 215 -28.58 -30.92 2.58
N GLN A 216 -28.55 -32.25 2.73
CA GLN A 216 -27.64 -33.00 3.60
C GLN A 216 -26.20 -33.09 3.05
N ASP A 217 -25.75 -32.10 2.29
CA ASP A 217 -24.33 -32.03 1.93
C ASP A 217 -23.57 -31.58 3.19
N GLY A 218 -22.71 -32.46 3.70
CA GLY A 218 -21.89 -32.15 4.86
C GLY A 218 -21.05 -30.90 4.59
N MET A 219 -20.86 -30.06 5.60
CA MET A 219 -20.03 -28.84 5.51
C MET A 219 -18.62 -29.12 4.91
N TRP A 220 -18.11 -30.33 5.13
CA TRP A 220 -16.80 -30.80 4.66
C TRP A 220 -16.84 -31.63 3.38
N ASP A 221 -17.94 -31.59 2.62
CA ASP A 221 -18.03 -32.32 1.36
C ASP A 221 -17.12 -31.73 0.27
N GLY A 222 -16.52 -32.61 -0.54
CA GLY A 222 -15.55 -32.24 -1.58
C GLY A 222 -14.19 -31.76 -1.06
N TRP A 223 -13.86 -32.00 0.21
CA TRP A 223 -12.55 -31.65 0.78
C TRP A 223 -11.52 -32.74 0.55
N SER A 224 -10.37 -32.35 -0.01
CA SER A 224 -9.20 -33.21 -0.16
C SER A 224 -7.97 -32.61 0.52
N VAL A 225 -6.93 -33.42 0.70
CA VAL A 225 -5.61 -32.93 1.15
C VAL A 225 -5.07 -31.87 0.19
N MET A 226 -5.38 -31.98 -1.11
CA MET A 226 -4.97 -30.99 -2.11
C MET A 226 -5.74 -29.68 -1.99
N THR A 227 -7.03 -29.74 -1.59
CA THR A 227 -7.82 -28.54 -1.25
C THR A 227 -7.15 -27.79 -0.10
N LEU A 228 -6.75 -28.50 0.96
CA LEU A 228 -6.05 -27.89 2.09
C LEU A 228 -4.69 -27.31 1.66
N ALA A 229 -3.95 -28.00 0.78
CA ALA A 229 -2.69 -27.47 0.24
C ALA A 229 -2.90 -26.18 -0.58
N ALA A 230 -3.97 -26.11 -1.38
CA ALA A 230 -4.33 -24.88 -2.12
C ALA A 230 -4.71 -23.73 -1.17
N LEU A 231 -5.52 -24.01 -0.15
CA LEU A 231 -5.90 -23.03 0.89
C LEU A 231 -4.69 -22.58 1.71
N MET A 232 -3.74 -23.48 1.97
CA MET A 232 -2.48 -23.14 2.62
C MET A 232 -1.62 -22.20 1.78
N CYS A 233 -1.52 -22.44 0.47
CA CYS A 233 -0.84 -21.52 -0.46
C CYS A 233 -1.49 -20.14 -0.45
N GLN A 234 -2.82 -20.06 -0.42
CA GLN A 234 -3.56 -18.80 -0.28
C GLN A 234 -3.28 -18.11 1.06
N ALA A 235 -3.28 -18.85 2.16
CA ALA A 235 -2.98 -18.32 3.49
C ALA A 235 -1.55 -17.75 3.55
N MET A 236 -0.57 -18.51 3.03
CA MET A 236 0.82 -18.05 2.92
C MET A 236 0.94 -16.77 2.11
N GLY A 237 0.21 -16.64 0.99
CA GLY A 237 0.12 -15.41 0.22
C GLY A 237 -0.35 -14.21 1.03
N GLY A 238 -1.41 -14.40 1.82
CA GLY A 238 -1.92 -13.35 2.71
C GLY A 238 -0.91 -12.89 3.76
N VAL A 239 -0.18 -13.83 4.37
CA VAL A 239 0.90 -13.47 5.33
C VAL A 239 2.07 -12.79 4.62
N LEU A 240 2.45 -13.27 3.43
CA LEU A 240 3.51 -12.72 2.59
C LEU A 240 3.22 -11.27 2.15
N VAL A 241 1.96 -10.94 1.88
CA VAL A 241 1.55 -9.55 1.58
C VAL A 241 1.95 -8.60 2.70
N GLY A 242 1.79 -9.00 3.97
CA GLY A 242 2.25 -8.20 5.11
C GLY A 242 3.75 -7.92 5.06
N PHE A 243 4.55 -8.90 4.65
CA PHE A 243 6.02 -8.78 4.54
C PHE A 243 6.41 -7.85 3.41
N VAL A 244 5.74 -7.97 2.28
CA VAL A 244 5.96 -7.09 1.12
C VAL A 244 5.58 -5.64 1.46
N ILE A 245 4.46 -5.41 2.14
CA ILE A 245 4.07 -4.05 2.55
C ILE A 245 5.08 -3.48 3.56
N ARG A 246 5.55 -4.28 4.52
CA ARG A 246 6.55 -3.84 5.50
C ARG A 246 7.88 -3.49 4.84
N ASP A 247 8.42 -4.38 4.02
CA ASP A 247 9.80 -4.30 3.52
C ASP A 247 9.92 -3.53 2.20
N CYS A 248 8.89 -3.53 1.36
CA CYS A 248 8.90 -2.88 0.05
C CYS A 248 7.91 -1.70 -0.01
N GLY A 249 6.65 -1.93 0.36
CA GLY A 249 5.57 -0.95 0.28
C GLY A 249 4.32 -1.50 -0.42
N ASN A 250 3.20 -0.79 -0.27
CA ASN A 250 1.92 -1.20 -0.85
C ASN A 250 1.83 -0.94 -2.36
N VAL A 251 2.63 0.01 -2.86
CA VAL A 251 2.77 0.28 -4.30
C VAL A 251 3.45 -0.92 -4.98
N GLU A 252 4.63 -1.32 -4.49
CA GLU A 252 5.42 -2.47 -4.94
C GLU A 252 4.65 -3.78 -4.84
N LYS A 253 3.86 -3.97 -3.77
CA LYS A 253 2.91 -5.09 -3.66
C LYS A 253 1.97 -5.15 -4.87
N SER A 254 1.43 -4.01 -5.27
CA SER A 254 0.44 -3.96 -6.35
C SER A 254 1.07 -4.30 -7.70
N PHE A 255 2.35 -3.95 -7.92
CA PHE A 255 3.13 -4.40 -9.07
C PHE A 255 3.31 -5.92 -9.11
N ALA A 256 3.73 -6.51 -7.99
CA ALA A 256 3.91 -7.96 -7.90
C ALA A 256 2.60 -8.71 -8.18
N VAL A 257 1.45 -8.14 -7.76
CA VAL A 257 0.12 -8.70 -8.06
C VAL A 257 -0.20 -8.63 -9.57
N VAL A 258 0.11 -7.52 -10.26
CA VAL A 258 -0.05 -7.44 -11.73
C VAL A 258 0.84 -8.46 -12.43
N GLY A 259 2.12 -8.56 -12.03
CA GLY A 259 3.02 -9.59 -12.54
C GLY A 259 2.46 -11.00 -12.33
N GLY A 260 1.87 -11.25 -11.15
CA GLY A 260 1.23 -12.52 -10.81
C GLY A 260 0.05 -12.82 -11.72
N MET A 261 -0.82 -11.86 -12.01
CA MET A 261 -1.91 -12.06 -12.97
C MET A 261 -1.41 -12.40 -14.38
N GLY A 262 -0.31 -11.80 -14.83
CA GLY A 262 0.33 -12.15 -16.09
C GLY A 262 0.89 -13.58 -16.08
N LEU A 263 1.45 -14.00 -14.95
CA LEU A 263 1.88 -15.38 -14.76
C LEU A 263 0.69 -16.35 -14.74
N THR A 264 -0.42 -16.02 -14.07
CA THR A 264 -1.67 -16.81 -14.10
C THR A 264 -2.13 -17.02 -15.53
N ALA A 265 -2.15 -15.96 -16.34
CA ALA A 265 -2.54 -16.03 -17.75
C ALA A 265 -1.70 -17.03 -18.54
N LEU A 266 -0.38 -16.98 -18.38
CA LEU A 266 0.55 -17.90 -19.04
C LEU A 266 0.34 -19.34 -18.60
N LEU A 267 0.20 -19.55 -17.28
CA LEU A 267 0.01 -20.88 -16.72
C LEU A 267 -1.35 -21.47 -17.10
N GLU A 268 -2.43 -20.69 -17.09
CA GLU A 268 -3.76 -21.15 -17.53
C GLU A 268 -3.77 -21.49 -19.03
N THR A 269 -3.08 -20.70 -19.86
CA THR A 269 -2.96 -21.01 -21.29
C THR A 269 -2.19 -22.31 -21.49
N HIS A 270 -1.10 -22.51 -20.75
CA HIS A 270 -0.23 -23.68 -20.91
C HIS A 270 -0.84 -24.97 -20.34
N PHE A 271 -1.37 -24.94 -19.12
CA PHE A 271 -1.84 -26.14 -18.42
C PHE A 271 -3.32 -26.44 -18.64
N ASN A 272 -4.16 -25.40 -18.75
CA ASN A 272 -5.63 -25.56 -18.89
C ASN A 272 -6.11 -25.36 -20.33
N GLY A 273 -5.22 -25.01 -21.26
CA GLY A 273 -5.56 -24.76 -22.66
C GLY A 273 -6.54 -23.59 -22.87
N LYS A 274 -6.75 -22.74 -21.86
CA LYS A 274 -7.67 -21.61 -21.94
C LYS A 274 -6.99 -20.48 -22.72
N PRO A 275 -7.47 -20.12 -23.94
CA PRO A 275 -6.83 -19.08 -24.71
C PRO A 275 -6.98 -17.75 -23.98
N PHE A 276 -5.85 -17.12 -23.64
CA PHE A 276 -5.88 -15.79 -23.05
C PHE A 276 -6.35 -14.80 -24.12
N GLY A 277 -7.52 -14.20 -23.91
CA GLY A 277 -8.11 -13.26 -24.88
C GLY A 277 -7.14 -12.13 -25.22
N HIS A 278 -7.02 -11.79 -26.51
CA HIS A 278 -6.10 -10.76 -26.99
C HIS A 278 -6.27 -9.43 -26.22
N ASN A 279 -7.52 -9.07 -25.92
CA ASN A 279 -7.86 -7.86 -25.15
C ASN A 279 -7.32 -7.91 -23.71
N ALA A 280 -7.34 -9.08 -23.07
CA ALA A 280 -6.79 -9.25 -21.72
C ALA A 280 -5.26 -9.14 -21.72
N PHE A 281 -4.58 -9.64 -22.75
CA PHE A 281 -3.14 -9.50 -22.91
C PHE A 281 -2.73 -8.03 -23.08
N VAL A 282 -3.40 -7.32 -23.99
CA VAL A 282 -3.16 -5.89 -24.22
C VAL A 282 -3.42 -5.08 -22.95
N ALA A 283 -4.53 -5.34 -22.25
CA ALA A 283 -4.86 -4.70 -20.98
C ALA A 283 -3.77 -4.94 -19.91
N MET A 284 -3.32 -6.18 -19.75
CA MET A 284 -2.27 -6.55 -18.81
C MET A 284 -0.93 -5.87 -19.15
N ALA A 285 -0.56 -5.83 -20.43
CA ALA A 285 0.64 -5.15 -20.90
C ALA A 285 0.55 -3.64 -20.65
N LEU A 286 -0.61 -3.03 -20.93
CA LEU A 286 -0.82 -1.58 -20.76
C LEU A 286 -0.78 -1.19 -19.28
N VAL A 287 -1.39 -1.99 -18.39
CA VAL A 287 -1.27 -1.82 -16.94
C VAL A 287 0.20 -1.97 -16.54
N ALA A 288 0.89 -3.04 -16.93
CA ALA A 288 2.29 -3.26 -16.57
C ALA A 288 3.20 -2.09 -17.03
N ILE A 289 3.03 -1.58 -18.25
CA ILE A 289 3.80 -0.47 -18.82
C ILE A 289 3.46 0.85 -18.12
N SER A 290 2.18 1.19 -17.94
CA SER A 290 1.74 2.39 -17.22
C SER A 290 2.34 2.41 -15.81
N THR A 291 2.32 1.26 -15.15
CA THR A 291 2.85 1.14 -13.82
C THR A 291 4.38 1.22 -13.82
N ALA A 292 5.08 0.57 -14.77
CA ALA A 292 6.54 0.64 -14.87
C ALA A 292 7.05 2.08 -15.16
N LEU A 293 6.33 2.83 -15.99
CA LEU A 293 6.62 4.25 -16.26
C LEU A 293 6.49 5.11 -15.00
N TYR A 294 5.56 4.77 -14.11
CA TYR A 294 5.37 5.44 -12.83
C TYR A 294 6.54 5.18 -11.86
N THR A 295 7.05 3.95 -11.76
CA THR A 295 8.18 3.62 -10.86
C THR A 295 9.53 4.09 -11.37
N LEU A 296 9.73 4.08 -12.69
CA LEU A 296 10.99 4.50 -13.30
C LEU A 296 11.20 6.02 -13.31
N ASN A 297 10.16 6.82 -13.04
CA ASN A 297 10.24 8.28 -12.91
C ASN A 297 9.92 8.75 -11.48
N PRO A 298 10.81 8.49 -10.51
CA PRO A 298 10.63 9.01 -9.16
C PRO A 298 10.62 10.56 -9.20
N PRO A 299 9.70 11.22 -8.48
CA PRO A 299 9.60 12.68 -8.45
C PRO A 299 10.90 13.32 -7.96
N THR A 300 11.50 14.16 -8.79
CA THR A 300 12.73 14.89 -8.46
C THR A 300 12.50 15.76 -7.24
N LYS A 301 13.31 15.58 -6.19
CA LYS A 301 13.39 16.50 -5.06
C LYS A 301 13.77 17.88 -5.63
N LYS A 302 12.87 18.86 -5.60
CA LYS A 302 13.34 20.25 -5.57
C LYS A 302 14.09 20.39 -4.25
N MET A 303 15.41 20.49 -4.34
CA MET A 303 16.20 21.14 -3.30
C MET A 303 15.49 22.46 -3.03
N SER A 304 14.96 22.68 -1.83
CA SER A 304 14.55 24.02 -1.45
C SER A 304 15.82 24.86 -1.51
N ALA A 305 15.99 25.62 -2.58
CA ALA A 305 16.79 26.81 -2.50
C ALA A 305 16.23 27.65 -1.35
N ASP A 306 17.15 28.16 -0.55
CA ASP A 306 16.99 29.28 0.36
C ASP A 306 16.38 29.04 1.76
N THR A 307 17.25 28.59 2.67
CA THR A 307 17.23 29.12 4.06
C THR A 307 18.65 29.24 4.66
N SER A 308 19.70 28.84 3.93
CA SER A 308 21.09 28.98 4.37
C SER A 308 21.74 30.33 4.02
N GLU A 309 21.12 31.16 3.16
CA GLU A 309 21.64 32.52 2.86
C GLU A 309 21.07 33.61 3.78
N LEU A 310 20.06 33.30 4.61
CA LEU A 310 19.43 34.26 5.53
C LEU A 310 19.90 34.16 6.99
N GLU A 311 20.69 33.15 7.36
CA GLU A 311 21.23 33.02 8.72
C GLU A 311 22.25 34.10 9.15
N PRO A 312 23.01 34.81 8.27
CA PRO A 312 23.95 35.83 8.75
C PRO A 312 23.26 37.11 9.28
N PHE A 313 21.97 37.33 8.95
CA PHE A 313 21.30 38.62 9.21
C PHE A 313 20.33 38.60 10.41
N LEU A 314 20.13 37.46 11.07
CA LEU A 314 19.21 37.30 12.20
C LEU A 314 19.89 36.95 13.53
N ALA A 315 21.22 36.89 13.59
CA ALA A 315 21.93 36.67 14.84
C ALA A 315 22.05 37.98 15.66
N PRO A 316 21.58 38.02 16.92
CA PRO A 316 21.83 39.17 17.80
C PRO A 316 23.34 39.28 18.12
N PRO A 317 23.86 40.49 18.38
CA PRO A 317 25.30 40.71 18.58
C PRO A 317 25.82 39.96 19.80
N THR A 318 26.77 39.05 19.57
CA THR A 318 27.48 38.33 20.62
C THR A 318 28.38 39.30 21.39
N VAL A 319 28.07 39.55 22.67
CA VAL A 319 28.97 40.25 23.60
C VAL A 319 30.17 39.35 23.86
N VAL A 320 31.34 39.72 23.32
CA VAL A 320 32.60 39.02 23.60
C VAL A 320 33.14 39.51 24.94
N THR A 321 32.97 38.71 26.00
CA THR A 321 33.75 38.87 27.23
C THR A 321 35.15 38.32 27.01
N VAL A 322 36.14 39.20 26.97
CA VAL A 322 37.57 38.86 26.92
C VAL A 322 38.00 38.30 28.28
N SER A 323 38.36 37.02 28.33
CA SER A 323 39.07 36.43 29.47
C SER A 323 40.56 36.41 29.15
N SER A 324 41.32 37.22 29.89
CA SER A 324 42.79 37.25 29.87
C SER A 324 43.36 35.99 30.52
N ASN A 325 44.24 35.25 29.81
CA ASN A 325 45.50 34.71 30.31
C ASN A 325 46.08 33.66 29.35
N SER A 326 47.19 34.00 28.68
CA SER A 326 48.42 33.20 28.72
C SER A 326 49.43 33.78 27.74
N VAL A 327 50.49 34.35 28.29
CA VAL A 327 51.71 34.77 27.60
C VAL A 327 52.44 33.53 27.09
N HIS A 328 52.74 33.46 25.80
CA HIS A 328 53.96 32.80 25.34
C HIS A 328 54.47 33.42 24.04
N THR A 329 55.74 33.80 24.12
CA THR A 329 56.60 34.41 23.10
C THR A 329 57.06 33.41 22.05
N SER A 330 57.00 33.78 20.77
CA SER A 330 58.01 33.37 19.78
C SER A 330 57.96 34.26 18.54
N SER A 331 59.09 34.94 18.32
CA SER A 331 59.41 35.80 17.18
C SER A 331 59.68 34.99 15.90
N THR A 332 59.11 35.38 14.75
CA THR A 332 59.87 35.47 13.48
C THR A 332 59.08 36.16 12.35
N SER A 333 59.78 37.07 11.67
CA SER A 333 59.73 37.34 10.22
C SER A 333 58.63 38.23 9.61
N ARG A 334 59.10 39.41 9.19
CA ARG A 334 58.52 40.37 8.22
C ARG A 334 57.97 39.71 6.95
N GLN A 335 56.84 40.20 6.46
CA GLN A 335 56.77 40.83 5.13
C GLN A 335 55.48 41.66 4.96
N GLU A 336 55.67 42.89 4.50
CA GLU A 336 54.67 43.88 4.17
C GLU A 336 53.77 43.43 3.00
N MET A 337 52.49 43.85 2.99
CA MET A 337 51.88 44.38 1.77
C MET A 337 50.70 45.30 2.07
N ARG A 338 50.64 46.38 1.31
CA ARG A 338 49.95 47.65 1.52
C ARG A 338 48.42 47.62 1.29
N ARG A 339 47.70 48.31 2.18
CA ARG A 339 46.50 49.20 2.07
C ARG A 339 46.04 49.60 0.63
N PRO A 340 44.75 49.97 0.39
CA PRO A 340 44.11 51.07 1.12
C PRO A 340 42.58 51.06 1.40
N LEU A 341 42.24 51.87 2.41
CA LEU A 341 40.92 52.38 2.80
C LEU A 341 40.40 53.44 1.82
N ARG A 342 39.12 53.34 1.43
CA ARG A 342 38.18 54.40 0.96
C ARG A 342 36.80 53.72 0.88
N GLN A 343 35.65 54.28 1.23
CA GLN A 343 35.20 55.58 1.74
C GLN A 343 33.74 55.31 2.18
N LEU A 344 33.35 55.67 3.41
CA LEU A 344 31.96 55.63 3.86
C LEU A 344 31.19 56.78 3.18
N GLN A 345 30.07 56.47 2.52
CA GLN A 345 29.15 57.44 1.94
C GLN A 345 27.82 57.42 2.75
N PRO A 346 27.25 58.57 3.14
CA PRO A 346 26.16 58.63 4.13
C PRO A 346 24.76 58.39 3.52
N LEU A 347 23.86 57.84 4.36
CA LEU A 347 22.44 57.60 4.10
C LEU A 347 21.66 58.89 3.78
N ASN A 348 20.86 58.83 2.72
CA ASN A 348 19.62 59.56 2.41
C ASN A 348 19.08 58.85 1.14
N GLU A 349 17.82 58.47 0.94
CA GLU A 349 16.53 59.11 1.20
C GLU A 349 15.42 58.04 1.33
N ILE A 350 14.35 58.37 2.04
CA ILE A 350 13.12 57.56 2.17
C ILE A 350 12.17 57.95 1.03
N PRO A 351 11.69 57.02 0.17
CA PRO A 351 10.80 57.37 -0.91
C PRO A 351 9.38 57.69 -0.42
N SER A 352 8.79 58.70 -1.04
CA SER A 352 7.50 59.30 -0.66
C SER A 352 6.29 58.52 -1.19
N ARG A 353 5.16 58.66 -0.49
CA ARG A 353 3.90 57.91 -0.59
C ARG A 353 3.16 57.94 -1.95
N ARG A 354 3.75 58.50 -3.02
CA ARG A 354 3.17 58.57 -4.37
C ARG A 354 3.68 57.49 -5.33
N GLU A 355 4.69 56.71 -4.95
CA GLU A 355 5.20 55.59 -5.78
C GLU A 355 4.56 54.23 -5.45
N LEU A 356 3.65 54.17 -4.47
CA LEU A 356 2.98 52.93 -4.03
C LEU A 356 1.59 52.69 -4.65
N GLU A 357 1.11 53.54 -5.55
CA GLU A 357 -0.22 53.39 -6.20
C GLU A 357 -0.15 52.95 -7.68
N ALA A 358 1.00 52.52 -8.20
CA ALA A 358 1.16 52.03 -9.58
C ALA A 358 1.27 50.49 -9.69
N ILE A 359 0.79 49.75 -8.68
CA ILE A 359 0.66 48.28 -8.74
C ILE A 359 -0.73 47.90 -8.19
N VAL A 360 -1.76 48.13 -9.00
CA VAL A 360 -3.03 47.38 -9.01
C VAL A 360 -3.42 47.17 -10.46
#